data_AF-A0A953A4Z6-F1
#
_entry.id   AF-A0A953A4Z6-F1
#
_cell.length_a   1.000
_cell.length_b   1.000
_cell.length_c   1.000
_cell.angle_alpha   90.00
_cell.angle_beta   90.00
_cell.angle_gamma   90.00
#
_symmetry.space_group_name_H-M   'P 1'
#
loop_
_entity.id
_entity.type
_entity.pdbx_description
1 polymer ?
#
loop_
_entity_poly.entity_id
_entity_poly.type
_entity_poly.pdbx_seq_one_letter_code
_entity_poly.pdbx_strand_id
1 'polypeptide(L)'
;MLAFVRSSWSSWRLILAAGFVVALLLPTGTARAAEYGEPVPGQHIYDTTGLLTPDEIADLEARAAAVEAAGAPIVVYLQARDASQSETEAEARALMDAWDVQSAPGAHDGVVMFFNLRPGNLRRGQVFIYAGEKHYDGGNLPESELQRIIDEEMIPLLRDNQTAEGIGAGLDAIAHSLTNGPPKQPVHKWLARLVTAGRFSIANIVSAAVGMFMFLVGLATYQARSISRSPVVPTTKKPDDTPPAIAGALVSGRVIHHQLEATLIDLAQRGALAIEPAGGGTVQLRLVDRSRIKAPFELALWTSLELASRGTGVVPGEVLGELWRFWGRARAEVRSQLEASGLFDREGISRRPVRLAMVVAVPVFLAVIAAESVAHGSSMSFGAVLIALGVLGAMLLSARVPETTPLGQSMAVPWRGYKEGIVAAAYNRSAELDLDEALPYAVAFGVVDKLDKHIREASAAGWQPLWFNMTRRSSSSSGDDFYYYWQDFHRSTRRSSSSSSSSSDSASSGGGGAGGRF
;
A
#
# COMPACT_ATOMS: atom_id res chain seq x y z
N MET A 1 -53.73 34.47 -6.28
CA MET A 1 -54.11 35.79 -5.74
C MET A 1 -55.14 35.54 -4.65
N LEU A 2 -54.99 35.81 -3.36
CA LEU A 2 -53.93 36.28 -2.46
C LEU A 2 -54.56 36.16 -1.04
N ALA A 3 -53.72 36.10 0.00
CA ALA A 3 -54.02 36.21 1.45
C ALA A 3 -54.62 34.94 2.11
N PHE A 4 -53.95 34.18 2.98
CA PHE A 4 -53.02 34.48 4.09
C PHE A 4 -53.64 35.40 5.16
N VAL A 5 -53.92 34.86 6.37
CA VAL A 5 -53.27 35.27 7.65
C VAL A 5 -53.76 34.42 8.83
N ARG A 6 -52.74 33.95 9.56
CA ARG A 6 -52.58 33.27 10.86
C ARG A 6 -53.43 33.71 12.08
N SER A 7 -53.36 32.82 13.10
CA SER A 7 -53.18 33.06 14.56
C SER A 7 -54.33 32.45 15.39
N SER A 8 -54.20 31.76 16.53
CA SER A 8 -53.20 31.70 17.62
C SER A 8 -53.34 30.41 18.46
N TRP A 9 -52.29 30.10 19.23
CA TRP A 9 -52.15 29.09 20.29
C TRP A 9 -53.09 29.20 21.51
N SER A 10 -53.36 28.07 22.19
CA SER A 10 -53.09 27.85 23.64
C SER A 10 -53.49 26.44 24.17
N SER A 11 -52.51 25.73 24.73
CA SER A 11 -52.49 24.96 26.01
C SER A 11 -53.57 23.91 26.37
N TRP A 12 -53.14 22.66 26.65
CA TRP A 12 -53.88 21.69 27.49
C TRP A 12 -52.97 20.97 28.50
N ARG A 13 -53.49 20.71 29.72
CA ARG A 13 -52.86 20.18 30.94
C ARG A 13 -53.39 18.76 31.31
N LEU A 14 -52.51 17.94 31.93
CA LEU A 14 -52.68 16.92 33.02
C LEU A 14 -53.64 15.72 32.79
N ILE A 15 -53.26 14.42 32.85
CA ILE A 15 -52.70 13.49 33.89
C ILE A 15 -53.58 13.26 35.14
N LEU A 16 -54.11 12.03 35.33
CA LEU A 16 -53.84 11.08 36.46
C LEU A 16 -54.87 9.93 36.52
N ALA A 17 -54.38 8.68 36.63
CA ALA A 17 -55.13 7.53 37.15
C ALA A 17 -54.16 6.62 37.92
N ALA A 18 -54.52 6.27 39.16
CA ALA A 18 -53.78 5.39 40.06
C ALA A 18 -54.43 4.00 40.07
N GLY A 19 -53.60 2.95 40.06
CA GLY A 19 -54.00 1.55 40.23
C GLY A 19 -53.34 0.95 41.47
N PHE A 20 -54.11 0.16 42.21
CA PHE A 20 -53.73 -0.55 43.43
C PHE A 20 -54.03 -2.05 43.20
N VAL A 21 -53.05 -2.92 43.40
CA VAL A 21 -53.27 -4.37 43.59
C VAL A 21 -52.30 -4.89 44.65
N VAL A 22 -52.88 -5.57 45.64
CA VAL A 22 -52.24 -6.20 46.80
C VAL A 22 -51.92 -7.67 46.50
N ALA A 23 -50.86 -8.11 47.17
CA ALA A 23 -50.21 -9.41 47.17
C ALA A 23 -51.09 -10.64 47.45
N LEU A 24 -50.69 -11.77 46.86
CA LEU A 24 -50.93 -13.11 47.39
C LEU A 24 -49.59 -13.86 47.40
N LEU A 25 -49.13 -14.21 48.60
CA LEU A 25 -47.91 -15.00 48.86
C LEU A 25 -48.18 -16.49 48.61
N LEU A 26 -47.34 -17.10 47.77
CA LEU A 26 -47.04 -18.54 47.76
C LEU A 26 -45.51 -18.69 47.80
N PRO A 27 -44.95 -19.63 48.59
CA PRO A 27 -43.51 -19.85 48.64
C PRO A 27 -43.08 -20.59 47.37
N THR A 28 -42.43 -19.89 46.44
CA THR A 28 -41.73 -20.51 45.31
C THR A 28 -40.32 -20.90 45.74
N GLY A 29 -40.23 -21.94 46.56
CA GLY A 29 -38.97 -22.64 46.83
C GLY A 29 -38.93 -23.96 46.06
N THR A 30 -37.78 -24.28 45.49
CA THR A 30 -37.39 -25.59 44.91
C THR A 30 -38.06 -26.02 43.60
N ALA A 31 -37.87 -25.26 42.51
CA ALA A 31 -38.07 -25.78 41.15
C ALA A 31 -36.79 -25.78 40.27
N ARG A 32 -35.64 -25.25 40.74
CA ARG A 32 -34.38 -25.26 39.97
C ARG A 32 -33.34 -26.30 40.40
N ALA A 33 -33.41 -26.82 41.62
CA ALA A 33 -32.54 -27.91 42.07
C ALA A 33 -32.77 -29.24 41.29
N ALA A 34 -33.93 -29.39 40.64
CA ALA A 34 -34.26 -30.59 39.86
C ALA A 34 -33.47 -30.69 38.53
N GLU A 35 -32.89 -29.60 38.02
CA GLU A 35 -32.17 -29.58 36.74
C GLU A 35 -30.69 -29.97 36.89
N TYR A 36 -30.05 -29.56 37.99
CA TYR A 36 -28.62 -29.81 38.24
C TYR A 36 -28.34 -30.96 39.23
N GLY A 37 -29.38 -31.45 39.92
CA GLY A 37 -29.26 -32.39 41.03
C GLY A 37 -29.05 -31.68 42.37
N GLU A 38 -28.90 -32.48 43.43
CA GLU A 38 -28.55 -31.96 44.76
C GLU A 38 -27.02 -31.89 44.93
N PRO A 39 -26.49 -30.80 45.51
CA PRO A 39 -25.06 -30.69 45.77
C PRO A 39 -24.64 -31.74 46.81
N VAL A 40 -23.52 -32.42 46.54
CA VAL A 40 -22.93 -33.40 47.44
C VAL A 40 -21.97 -32.67 48.39
N PRO A 41 -22.15 -32.78 49.73
CA PRO A 41 -21.28 -32.10 50.67
C PRO A 41 -19.81 -32.47 50.48
N GLY A 42 -18.95 -31.46 50.31
CA GLY A 42 -17.50 -31.62 50.13
C GLY A 42 -17.05 -32.00 48.71
N GLN A 43 -17.97 -32.02 47.74
CA GLN A 43 -17.65 -32.22 46.32
C GLN A 43 -17.76 -30.88 45.57
N HIS A 44 -16.71 -30.54 44.81
CA HIS A 44 -16.65 -29.31 44.03
C HIS A 44 -16.78 -29.58 42.53
N ILE A 45 -16.37 -30.76 42.05
CA ILE A 45 -16.31 -31.11 40.63
C ILE A 45 -17.49 -32.02 40.25
N TYR A 46 -18.31 -31.54 39.33
CA TYR A 46 -19.50 -32.23 38.82
C TYR A 46 -19.34 -32.46 37.32
N ASP A 47 -18.82 -33.63 36.94
CA ASP A 47 -18.69 -34.03 35.54
C ASP A 47 -19.84 -34.96 35.11
N THR A 48 -20.84 -34.41 34.42
CA THR A 48 -21.96 -35.19 33.85
C THR A 48 -21.63 -35.82 32.50
N THR A 49 -20.44 -35.55 31.95
CA THR A 49 -20.02 -35.97 30.62
C THR A 49 -19.13 -37.22 30.63
N GLY A 50 -18.54 -37.54 31.78
CA GLY A 50 -17.56 -38.63 31.92
C GLY A 50 -16.27 -38.36 31.14
N LEU A 51 -15.93 -37.09 30.90
CA LEU A 51 -14.73 -36.67 30.20
C LEU A 51 -13.48 -36.80 31.07
N LEU A 52 -13.63 -36.59 32.38
CA LEU A 52 -12.53 -36.60 33.34
C LEU A 52 -12.33 -37.99 33.93
N THR A 53 -11.07 -38.38 34.06
CA THR A 53 -10.67 -39.62 34.75
C THR A 53 -10.75 -39.45 36.27
N PRO A 54 -10.85 -40.55 37.05
CA PRO A 54 -10.89 -40.47 38.52
C PRO A 54 -9.68 -39.76 39.13
N ASP A 55 -8.49 -39.95 38.55
CA ASP A 55 -7.25 -39.30 39.03
C ASP A 55 -7.27 -37.78 38.74
N GLU A 56 -7.79 -37.37 37.57
CA GLU A 56 -7.97 -35.95 37.24
C GLU A 56 -9.03 -35.29 38.14
N ILE A 57 -10.13 -35.98 38.44
CA ILE A 57 -11.14 -35.48 39.39
C ILE A 57 -10.51 -35.29 40.77
N ALA A 58 -9.71 -36.24 41.26
CA ALA A 58 -9.05 -36.12 42.55
C ALA A 58 -8.06 -34.94 42.61
N ASP A 59 -7.30 -34.68 41.54
CA ASP A 59 -6.42 -33.51 41.44
C ASP A 59 -7.21 -32.19 41.43
N LEU A 60 -8.28 -32.13 40.64
CA LEU A 60 -9.14 -30.94 40.54
C LEU A 60 -9.89 -30.65 41.84
N GLU A 61 -10.35 -31.67 42.56
CA GLU A 61 -10.93 -31.51 43.91
C GLU A 61 -9.92 -30.92 44.89
N ALA A 62 -8.65 -31.35 44.84
CA ALA A 62 -7.60 -30.77 45.68
C ALA A 62 -7.33 -29.29 45.36
N ARG A 63 -7.36 -28.92 44.08
CA ARG A 63 -7.22 -27.50 43.64
C ARG A 63 -8.44 -26.66 43.97
N ALA A 64 -9.65 -27.23 43.84
CA ALA A 64 -10.88 -26.56 44.22
C ALA A 64 -10.93 -26.29 45.73
N ALA A 65 -10.48 -27.23 46.56
CA ALA A 65 -10.31 -27.01 48.00
C ALA A 65 -9.31 -25.89 48.32
N ALA A 66 -8.28 -25.67 47.48
CA ALA A 66 -7.36 -24.55 47.64
C ALA A 66 -8.02 -23.19 47.33
N VAL A 67 -8.97 -23.14 46.39
CA VAL A 67 -9.79 -21.94 46.13
C VAL A 67 -10.71 -21.65 47.32
N GLU A 68 -11.33 -22.69 47.89
CA GLU A 68 -12.14 -22.55 49.10
C GLU A 68 -11.32 -22.04 50.29
N ALA A 69 -10.12 -22.60 50.50
CA ALA A 69 -9.17 -22.13 51.51
C ALA A 69 -8.69 -20.68 51.26
N ALA A 70 -8.66 -20.22 50.01
CA ALA A 70 -8.36 -18.84 49.64
C ALA A 70 -9.54 -17.88 49.87
N GLY A 71 -10.72 -18.39 50.26
CA GLY A 71 -11.85 -17.58 50.73
C GLY A 71 -13.06 -17.55 49.80
N ALA A 72 -13.20 -18.51 48.88
CA ALA A 72 -14.37 -18.62 48.00
C ALA A 72 -14.79 -20.08 47.78
N PRO A 73 -15.98 -20.51 48.27
CA PRO A 73 -16.53 -21.81 47.89
C PRO A 73 -16.69 -21.89 46.37
N ILE A 74 -16.25 -22.99 45.77
CA ILE A 74 -16.23 -23.13 44.31
C ILE A 74 -16.97 -24.37 43.84
N VAL A 75 -17.72 -24.23 42.74
CA VAL A 75 -18.34 -25.35 42.03
C VAL A 75 -17.86 -25.35 40.59
N VAL A 76 -17.39 -26.49 40.10
CA VAL A 76 -17.05 -26.72 38.70
C VAL A 76 -18.05 -27.70 38.11
N TYR A 77 -18.79 -27.28 37.08
CA TYR A 77 -19.86 -28.08 36.48
C TYR A 77 -19.64 -28.26 34.98
N LEU A 78 -19.58 -29.52 34.53
CA LEU A 78 -19.42 -29.89 33.13
C LEU A 78 -20.66 -30.62 32.63
N GLN A 79 -21.22 -30.13 31.53
CA GLN A 79 -22.33 -30.80 30.83
C GLN A 79 -22.14 -30.86 29.32
N ALA A 80 -22.74 -31.88 28.71
CA ALA A 80 -22.75 -32.07 27.27
C ALA A 80 -23.98 -31.36 26.66
N ARG A 81 -23.84 -30.08 26.35
CA ARG A 81 -24.89 -29.26 25.74
C ARG A 81 -24.28 -28.25 24.77
N ASP A 82 -24.86 -28.14 23.58
CA ASP A 82 -24.49 -27.07 22.65
C ASP A 82 -25.18 -25.78 23.08
N ALA A 83 -24.40 -24.85 23.61
CA ALA A 83 -24.87 -23.58 24.14
C ALA A 83 -23.97 -22.43 23.64
N SER A 84 -24.57 -21.26 23.49
CA SER A 84 -23.86 -20.00 23.27
C SER A 84 -23.20 -19.50 24.56
N GLN A 85 -22.34 -18.49 24.43
CA GLN A 85 -21.67 -17.85 25.56
C GLN A 85 -22.68 -17.24 26.55
N SER A 86 -23.70 -16.55 26.04
CA SER A 86 -24.76 -15.95 26.86
C SER A 86 -25.61 -16.99 27.58
N GLU A 87 -25.86 -18.14 26.95
CA GLU A 87 -26.58 -19.24 27.60
C GLU A 87 -25.73 -19.89 28.69
N THR A 88 -24.43 -20.05 28.46
CA THR A 88 -23.48 -20.60 29.45
C THR A 88 -23.33 -19.68 30.65
N GLU A 89 -23.31 -18.35 30.44
CA GLU A 89 -23.34 -17.38 31.54
C GLU A 89 -24.64 -17.49 32.35
N ALA A 90 -25.79 -17.52 31.67
CA ALA A 90 -27.08 -17.61 32.35
C ALA A 90 -27.20 -18.88 33.19
N GLU A 91 -26.65 -19.99 32.71
CA GLU A 91 -26.59 -21.27 33.42
C GLU A 91 -25.63 -21.25 34.60
N ALA A 92 -24.45 -20.64 34.48
CA ALA A 92 -23.53 -20.47 35.60
C ALA A 92 -24.17 -19.67 36.74
N ARG A 93 -24.88 -18.58 36.41
CA ARG A 93 -25.65 -17.78 37.37
C ARG A 93 -26.81 -18.58 37.97
N ALA A 94 -27.56 -19.31 37.14
CA ALA A 94 -28.66 -20.15 37.61
C ALA A 94 -28.20 -21.26 38.56
N LEU A 95 -27.01 -21.85 38.33
CA LEU A 95 -26.42 -22.84 39.21
C LEU A 95 -26.00 -22.22 40.55
N MET A 96 -25.37 -21.04 40.52
CA MET A 96 -25.01 -20.32 41.75
C MET A 96 -26.25 -20.05 42.62
N ASP A 97 -27.35 -19.61 42.01
CA ASP A 97 -28.62 -19.34 42.69
C ASP A 97 -29.31 -20.63 43.17
N ALA A 98 -29.26 -21.69 42.36
CA ALA A 98 -29.95 -22.96 42.66
C ALA A 98 -29.32 -23.73 43.81
N TRP A 99 -28.00 -23.68 43.93
CA TRP A 99 -27.24 -24.37 44.97
C TRP A 99 -26.81 -23.46 46.12
N ASP A 100 -27.15 -22.17 46.06
CA ASP A 100 -26.78 -21.15 47.04
C ASP A 100 -25.27 -21.22 47.35
N VAL A 101 -24.44 -21.13 46.30
CA VAL A 101 -22.99 -21.30 46.42
C VAL A 101 -22.39 -20.10 47.15
N GLN A 102 -22.27 -20.21 48.46
CA GLN A 102 -21.70 -19.20 49.35
C GLN A 102 -21.24 -19.81 50.68
N SER A 103 -20.31 -19.16 51.37
CA SER A 103 -19.72 -19.69 52.62
C SER A 103 -20.70 -19.62 53.80
N ALA A 104 -21.61 -18.66 53.77
CA ALA A 104 -22.70 -18.48 54.72
C ALA A 104 -23.87 -17.77 54.04
N PRO A 105 -25.11 -17.91 54.54
CA PRO A 105 -26.27 -17.21 54.02
C PRO A 105 -26.04 -15.69 53.91
N GLY A 106 -26.06 -15.16 52.68
CA GLY A 106 -25.84 -13.74 52.38
C GLY A 106 -24.37 -13.30 52.30
N ALA A 107 -23.42 -14.25 52.25
CA ALA A 107 -21.99 -13.92 52.09
C ALA A 107 -21.62 -13.53 50.65
N HIS A 108 -22.38 -14.01 49.66
CA HIS A 108 -22.21 -13.69 48.23
C HIS A 108 -20.76 -13.83 47.74
N ASP A 109 -20.07 -14.89 48.18
CA ASP A 109 -18.63 -15.08 48.01
C ASP A 109 -18.24 -16.39 47.32
N GLY A 110 -19.22 -17.08 46.74
CA GLY A 110 -18.97 -18.28 45.94
C GLY A 110 -18.48 -17.98 44.52
N VAL A 111 -17.96 -19.01 43.87
CA VAL A 111 -17.52 -19.00 42.47
C VAL A 111 -18.09 -20.23 41.76
N VAL A 112 -18.61 -20.05 40.56
CA VAL A 112 -19.08 -21.15 39.69
C VAL A 112 -18.29 -21.12 38.39
N MET A 113 -17.62 -22.21 38.07
CA MET A 113 -16.97 -22.44 36.79
C MET A 113 -17.80 -23.44 35.98
N PHE A 114 -18.41 -22.98 34.90
CA PHE A 114 -19.39 -23.74 34.14
C PHE A 114 -18.90 -24.05 32.73
N PHE A 115 -19.06 -25.31 32.29
CA PHE A 115 -18.66 -25.78 30.97
C PHE A 115 -19.85 -26.39 30.22
N ASN A 116 -20.13 -25.82 29.05
CA ASN A 116 -21.02 -26.38 28.06
C ASN A 116 -20.20 -27.02 26.94
N LEU A 117 -19.98 -28.32 27.05
CA LEU A 117 -19.22 -29.12 26.11
C LEU A 117 -20.12 -29.59 24.97
N ARG A 118 -19.64 -29.57 23.73
CA ARG A 118 -20.48 -29.97 22.58
C ARG A 118 -20.70 -31.48 22.60
N PRO A 119 -21.94 -31.98 22.50
CA PRO A 119 -22.22 -33.42 22.54
C PRO A 119 -21.46 -34.25 21.48
N GLY A 120 -21.16 -33.66 20.31
CA GLY A 120 -20.41 -34.32 19.25
C GLY A 120 -18.89 -34.27 19.39
N ASN A 121 -18.35 -33.41 20.27
CA ASN A 121 -16.94 -33.34 20.59
C ASN A 121 -16.75 -32.64 21.95
N LEU A 122 -16.64 -33.45 23.00
CA LEU A 122 -16.55 -32.96 24.38
C LEU A 122 -15.27 -32.14 24.66
N ARG A 123 -14.29 -32.13 23.75
CA ARG A 123 -13.10 -31.29 23.88
C ARG A 123 -13.30 -29.87 23.36
N ARG A 124 -14.47 -29.57 22.79
CA ARG A 124 -14.87 -28.24 22.32
C ARG A 124 -16.12 -27.80 23.07
N GLY A 125 -16.22 -26.52 23.42
CA GLY A 125 -17.34 -26.04 24.23
C GLY A 125 -17.33 -24.54 24.48
N GLN A 126 -18.09 -24.11 25.46
CA GLN A 126 -18.06 -22.80 26.07
C GLN A 126 -17.70 -22.95 27.55
N VAL A 127 -16.95 -21.98 28.08
CA VAL A 127 -16.61 -21.89 29.50
C VAL A 127 -17.00 -20.51 30.02
N PHE A 128 -17.51 -20.45 31.25
CA PHE A 128 -17.79 -19.20 31.94
C PHE A 128 -17.44 -19.34 33.43
N ILE A 129 -16.90 -18.28 34.03
CA ILE A 129 -16.66 -18.20 35.48
C ILE A 129 -17.55 -17.08 36.03
N TYR A 130 -18.45 -17.43 36.94
CA TYR A 130 -19.28 -16.50 37.67
C TYR A 130 -18.76 -16.36 39.11
N ALA A 131 -18.46 -15.13 39.53
CA ALA A 131 -18.05 -14.85 40.91
C ALA A 131 -19.14 -14.06 41.64
N GLY A 132 -19.34 -14.37 42.92
CA GLY A 132 -20.24 -13.63 43.79
C GLY A 132 -19.81 -12.17 44.00
N GLU A 133 -20.77 -11.32 44.37
CA GLU A 133 -20.61 -9.86 44.47
C GLU A 133 -19.40 -9.45 45.31
N LYS A 134 -19.12 -10.16 46.41
CA LYS A 134 -17.98 -9.87 47.31
C LYS A 134 -16.62 -9.91 46.61
N HIS A 135 -16.47 -10.79 45.63
CA HIS A 135 -15.21 -10.93 44.87
C HIS A 135 -15.23 -10.13 43.57
N TYR A 136 -16.42 -9.84 43.04
CA TYR A 136 -16.61 -9.18 41.75
C TYR A 136 -16.55 -7.64 41.84
N ASP A 137 -17.30 -7.02 42.75
CA ASP A 137 -17.36 -5.55 42.88
C ASP A 137 -16.39 -5.05 43.97
N GLY A 138 -15.28 -4.45 43.55
CA GLY A 138 -14.22 -3.99 44.46
C GLY A 138 -13.40 -5.11 45.11
N GLY A 139 -13.66 -6.37 44.75
CA GLY A 139 -12.95 -7.55 45.24
C GLY A 139 -11.79 -8.01 44.35
N ASN A 140 -11.30 -9.22 44.64
CA ASN A 140 -10.09 -9.79 44.01
C ASN A 140 -10.38 -10.58 42.71
N LEU A 141 -11.63 -10.70 42.28
CA LEU A 141 -12.03 -11.34 41.03
C LEU A 141 -12.96 -10.43 40.20
N PRO A 142 -12.51 -9.21 39.82
CA PRO A 142 -13.28 -8.36 38.93
C PRO A 142 -13.44 -8.99 37.54
N GLU A 143 -14.42 -8.54 36.75
CA GLU A 143 -14.71 -9.04 35.40
C GLU A 143 -13.44 -9.19 34.53
N SER A 144 -12.55 -8.19 34.57
CA SER A 144 -11.32 -8.19 33.79
C SER A 144 -10.35 -9.31 34.18
N GLU A 145 -10.36 -9.74 35.44
CA GLU A 145 -9.51 -10.84 35.92
C GLU A 145 -10.11 -12.19 35.55
N LEU A 146 -11.42 -12.37 35.74
CA LEU A 146 -12.12 -13.59 35.31
C LEU A 146 -11.93 -13.85 33.81
N GLN A 147 -12.07 -12.80 33.00
CA GLN A 147 -11.84 -12.89 31.56
C GLN A 147 -10.37 -13.20 31.22
N ARG A 148 -9.41 -12.63 31.97
CA ARG A 148 -7.98 -12.93 31.79
C ARG A 148 -7.67 -14.39 32.11
N ILE A 149 -8.21 -14.91 33.22
CA ILE A 149 -8.04 -16.32 33.62
C ILE A 149 -8.56 -17.24 32.50
N ILE A 150 -9.74 -16.96 31.97
CA ILE A 150 -10.31 -17.74 30.85
C ILE A 150 -9.42 -17.62 29.60
N ASP A 151 -9.09 -16.41 29.15
CA ASP A 151 -8.43 -16.17 27.86
C ASP A 151 -6.94 -16.53 27.84
N GLU A 152 -6.22 -16.26 28.93
CA GLU A 152 -4.76 -16.40 29.01
C GLU A 152 -4.32 -17.72 29.66
N GLU A 153 -5.07 -18.25 30.64
CA GLU A 153 -4.68 -19.47 31.37
C GLU A 153 -5.44 -20.71 30.88
N MET A 154 -6.78 -20.63 30.74
CA MET A 154 -7.61 -21.81 30.45
C MET A 154 -7.67 -22.14 28.96
N ILE A 155 -8.01 -21.17 28.09
CA ILE A 155 -8.24 -21.40 26.67
C ILE A 155 -7.06 -22.04 25.93
N PRO A 156 -5.78 -21.68 26.18
CA PRO A 156 -4.65 -22.34 25.54
C PRO A 156 -4.62 -23.85 25.79
N LEU A 157 -4.79 -24.27 27.05
CA LEU A 157 -4.79 -25.69 27.45
C LEU A 157 -6.04 -26.42 26.92
N LEU A 158 -7.20 -25.77 26.96
CA LEU A 158 -8.44 -26.31 26.38
C LEU A 158 -8.33 -26.54 24.87
N ARG A 159 -7.65 -25.65 24.13
CA ARG A 159 -7.40 -25.80 22.68
C ARG A 159 -6.47 -26.95 22.36
N ASP A 160 -5.51 -27.23 23.25
CA ASP A 160 -4.56 -28.34 23.14
C ASP A 160 -5.16 -29.68 23.63
N ASN A 161 -6.49 -29.73 23.82
CA ASN A 161 -7.24 -30.90 24.27
C ASN A 161 -6.94 -31.33 25.71
N GLN A 162 -6.33 -30.47 26.52
CA GLN A 162 -5.97 -30.72 27.91
C GLN A 162 -7.04 -30.11 28.85
N THR A 163 -8.23 -30.71 28.88
CA THR A 163 -9.38 -30.16 29.64
C THR A 163 -9.12 -30.09 31.14
N ALA A 164 -8.60 -31.17 31.73
CA ALA A 164 -8.28 -31.21 33.16
C ALA A 164 -7.23 -30.14 33.54
N GLU A 165 -6.16 -30.03 32.77
CA GLU A 165 -5.13 -28.98 32.98
C GLU A 165 -5.70 -27.57 32.82
N GLY A 166 -6.59 -27.36 31.84
CA GLY A 166 -7.26 -26.07 31.65
C GLY A 166 -8.16 -25.68 32.82
N ILE A 167 -8.88 -26.62 33.41
CA ILE A 167 -9.66 -26.39 34.64
C ILE A 167 -8.71 -26.11 35.81
N GLY A 168 -7.67 -26.93 35.98
CA GLY A 168 -6.69 -26.78 37.05
C GLY A 168 -5.98 -25.43 37.02
N ALA A 169 -5.53 -24.97 35.86
CA ALA A 169 -4.94 -23.64 35.68
C ALA A 169 -5.92 -22.51 36.03
N GLY A 170 -7.20 -22.67 35.69
CA GLY A 170 -8.26 -21.75 36.09
C GLY A 170 -8.43 -21.67 37.61
N LEU A 171 -8.48 -22.83 38.29
CA LEU A 171 -8.60 -22.92 39.75
C LEU A 171 -7.39 -22.30 40.46
N ASP A 172 -6.17 -22.63 40.02
CA ASP A 172 -4.93 -22.08 40.57
C ASP A 172 -4.88 -20.56 40.43
N ALA A 173 -5.29 -20.03 39.27
CA ALA A 173 -5.30 -18.59 39.01
C ALA A 173 -6.35 -17.86 39.85
N ILE A 174 -7.54 -18.45 40.04
CA ILE A 174 -8.57 -17.92 40.95
C ILE A 174 -8.04 -17.88 42.38
N ALA A 175 -7.47 -18.98 42.90
CA ALA A 175 -6.90 -19.04 44.25
C ALA A 175 -5.78 -18.01 44.44
N HIS A 176 -4.91 -17.86 43.43
CA HIS A 176 -3.85 -16.87 43.44
C HIS A 176 -4.40 -15.44 43.50
N SER A 177 -5.41 -15.12 42.68
CA SER A 177 -6.01 -13.78 42.65
C SER A 177 -6.73 -13.46 43.95
N LEU A 178 -7.48 -14.42 44.51
CA LEU A 178 -8.12 -14.28 45.83
C LEU A 178 -7.12 -13.95 46.93
N THR A 179 -5.93 -14.55 46.90
CA THR A 179 -4.89 -14.37 47.92
C THR A 179 -4.04 -13.11 47.71
N ASN A 180 -3.62 -12.84 46.47
CA ASN A 180 -2.59 -11.83 46.14
C ASN A 180 -3.14 -10.61 45.38
N GLY A 181 -4.42 -10.64 44.99
CA GLY A 181 -5.03 -9.68 44.08
C GLY A 181 -4.69 -9.97 42.61
N PRO A 182 -5.41 -9.32 41.66
CA PRO A 182 -5.19 -9.53 40.23
C PRO A 182 -3.82 -8.96 39.80
N PRO A 183 -3.09 -9.63 38.89
CA PRO A 183 -1.83 -9.14 38.38
C PRO A 183 -2.01 -7.80 37.64
N LYS A 184 -1.09 -6.84 37.88
CA LYS A 184 -1.11 -5.54 37.20
C LYS A 184 -0.83 -5.74 35.70
N GLN A 185 -1.83 -5.50 34.86
CA GLN A 185 -1.63 -5.58 33.41
C GLN A 185 -0.57 -4.57 32.93
N PRO A 186 0.32 -4.95 31.99
CA PRO A 186 1.36 -4.05 31.53
C PRO A 186 0.78 -2.92 30.67
N VAL A 187 1.15 -1.68 31.01
CA VAL A 187 0.60 -0.42 30.47
C VAL A 187 0.63 -0.32 28.93
N HIS A 188 1.52 -1.03 28.25
CA HIS A 188 1.61 -0.97 26.78
C HIS A 188 0.47 -1.72 26.06
N LYS A 189 -0.13 -2.76 26.65
CA LYS A 189 -1.17 -3.57 25.98
C LYS A 189 -2.50 -2.84 25.84
N TRP A 190 -2.97 -2.15 26.89
CA TRP A 190 -4.25 -1.43 26.86
C TRP A 190 -4.19 -0.18 25.96
N LEU A 191 -3.08 0.57 26.00
CA LEU A 191 -2.82 1.70 25.10
C LEU A 191 -2.76 1.27 23.63
N ALA A 192 -2.10 0.14 23.32
CA ALA A 192 -2.06 -0.40 21.97
C ALA A 192 -3.46 -0.77 21.46
N ARG A 193 -4.31 -1.38 22.29
CA ARG A 193 -5.71 -1.68 21.94
C ARG A 193 -6.53 -0.42 21.67
N LEU A 194 -6.43 0.62 22.49
CA LEU A 194 -7.13 1.90 22.24
C LEU A 194 -6.72 2.56 20.92
N VAL A 195 -5.44 2.48 20.56
CA VAL A 195 -4.90 3.11 19.36
C VAL A 195 -5.22 2.32 18.08
N THR A 196 -5.43 1.00 18.18
CA THR A 196 -5.53 0.10 17.02
C THR A 196 -6.89 -0.60 16.88
N ALA A 197 -7.75 -0.62 17.91
CA ALA A 197 -9.01 -1.35 17.86
C ALA A 197 -10.04 -0.69 16.92
N GLY A 198 -10.56 -1.48 15.99
CA GLY A 198 -11.67 -1.10 15.13
C GLY A 198 -11.26 -0.31 13.87
N ARG A 199 -12.22 -0.18 12.95
CA ARG A 199 -12.02 0.49 11.64
C ARG A 199 -11.72 1.99 11.76
N PHE A 200 -12.24 2.65 12.80
CA PHE A 200 -12.05 4.07 13.07
C PHE A 200 -11.00 4.34 14.15
N SER A 201 -10.05 3.44 14.35
CA SER A 201 -8.97 3.64 15.30
C SER A 201 -8.20 4.94 15.03
N ILE A 202 -7.64 5.54 16.08
CA ILE A 202 -6.86 6.77 15.97
C ILE A 202 -5.69 6.56 14.99
N ALA A 203 -5.08 5.37 14.98
CA ALA A 203 -4.04 5.01 14.02
C ALA A 203 -4.53 5.09 12.56
N ASN A 204 -5.74 4.61 12.26
CA ASN A 204 -6.30 4.68 10.90
C ASN A 204 -6.61 6.11 10.48
N ILE A 205 -7.15 6.94 11.38
CA ILE A 205 -7.46 8.35 11.09
C ILE A 205 -6.17 9.13 10.81
N VAL A 206 -5.15 8.97 11.65
CA VAL A 206 -3.84 9.59 11.46
C VAL A 206 -3.20 9.10 10.16
N SER A 207 -3.27 7.80 9.87
CA SER A 207 -2.77 7.22 8.63
C SER A 207 -3.46 7.80 7.39
N ALA A 208 -4.79 7.95 7.42
CA ALA A 208 -5.55 8.57 6.35
C ALA A 208 -5.15 10.05 6.14
N ALA A 209 -4.99 10.80 7.23
CA ALA A 209 -4.55 12.20 7.18
C ALA A 209 -3.15 12.33 6.57
N VAL A 210 -2.21 11.46 6.95
CA VAL A 210 -0.85 11.43 6.40
C VAL A 210 -0.83 11.02 4.94
N GLY A 211 -1.57 9.97 4.56
CA GLY A 211 -1.73 9.56 3.17
C GLY A 211 -2.32 10.67 2.30
N MET A 212 -3.37 11.34 2.78
CA MET A 212 -4.00 12.47 2.09
C MET A 212 -3.04 13.66 1.99
N PHE A 213 -2.32 14.00 3.06
CA PHE A 213 -1.31 15.06 3.05
C PHE A 213 -0.23 14.77 2.01
N MET A 214 0.29 13.54 1.95
CA MET A 214 1.26 13.13 0.93
C MET A 214 0.73 13.31 -0.48
N PHE A 215 -0.50 12.84 -0.73
CA PHE A 215 -1.15 13.00 -2.02
C PHE A 215 -1.31 14.48 -2.40
N LEU A 216 -1.75 15.32 -1.46
CA LEU A 216 -1.91 16.76 -1.67
C LEU A 216 -0.58 17.47 -1.92
N VAL A 217 0.50 17.12 -1.23
CA VAL A 217 1.85 17.63 -1.52
C VAL A 217 2.29 17.22 -2.92
N GLY A 218 2.05 15.97 -3.32
CA GLY A 218 2.27 15.50 -4.68
C GLY A 218 1.46 16.29 -5.72
N LEU A 219 0.20 16.56 -5.42
CA LEU A 219 -0.70 17.30 -6.31
C LEU A 219 -0.31 18.78 -6.42
N ALA A 220 -0.01 19.45 -5.31
CA ALA A 220 0.40 20.84 -5.27
C ALA A 220 1.72 21.05 -6.03
N THR A 221 2.67 20.13 -5.88
CA THR A 221 3.97 20.18 -6.59
C THR A 221 3.81 19.92 -8.08
N TYR A 222 2.91 18.99 -8.43
CA TYR A 222 2.52 18.76 -9.82
C TYR A 222 1.88 20.01 -10.44
N GLN A 223 0.89 20.63 -9.78
CA GLN A 223 0.19 21.80 -10.32
C GLN A 223 1.08 23.04 -10.42
N ALA A 224 1.90 23.33 -9.39
CA ALA A 224 2.77 24.51 -9.39
C ALA A 224 3.84 24.48 -10.49
N ARG A 225 4.18 23.28 -10.99
CA ARG A 225 5.22 23.09 -12.02
C ARG A 225 4.74 22.42 -13.29
N SER A 226 3.45 22.06 -13.39
CA SER A 226 2.84 21.57 -14.62
C SER A 226 2.82 22.75 -15.59
N ILE A 227 3.87 22.79 -16.41
CA ILE A 227 4.09 23.61 -17.60
C ILE A 227 2.93 24.58 -17.83
N SER A 228 3.11 25.86 -17.48
CA SER A 228 2.33 26.91 -18.12
C SER A 228 2.59 26.77 -19.61
N ARG A 229 1.67 26.08 -20.31
CA ARG A 229 1.70 25.93 -21.76
C ARG A 229 1.26 27.28 -22.29
N SER A 230 2.18 28.25 -22.29
CA SER A 230 1.99 29.47 -23.05
C SER A 230 1.52 29.06 -24.45
N PRO A 231 0.48 29.68 -25.00
CA PRO A 231 -0.01 29.34 -26.33
C PRO A 231 1.17 29.39 -27.29
N VAL A 232 1.40 28.26 -27.95
CA VAL A 232 2.55 28.07 -28.84
C VAL A 232 2.06 28.20 -30.27
N VAL A 233 2.72 29.04 -31.06
CA VAL A 233 2.46 29.14 -32.50
C VAL A 233 3.28 28.07 -33.22
N PRO A 234 2.66 27.13 -33.96
CA PRO A 234 3.38 26.16 -34.77
C PRO A 234 4.25 26.84 -35.82
N THR A 235 5.52 26.45 -35.94
CA THR A 235 6.46 26.97 -36.94
C THR A 235 7.33 25.84 -37.49
N THR A 236 7.59 25.83 -38.80
CA THR A 236 8.54 24.89 -39.42
C THR A 236 9.96 25.45 -39.51
N LYS A 237 10.19 26.68 -39.03
CA LYS A 237 11.53 27.28 -38.96
C LYS A 237 12.20 26.96 -37.63
N LYS A 238 13.43 26.45 -37.72
CA LYS A 238 14.29 26.20 -36.55
C LYS A 238 14.53 27.52 -35.76
N PRO A 239 14.36 27.54 -34.43
CA PRO A 239 14.56 28.76 -33.63
C PRO A 239 16.00 29.27 -33.58
N ASP A 240 16.96 28.39 -33.30
CA ASP A 240 18.40 28.70 -33.17
C ASP A 240 19.23 27.41 -33.36
N ASP A 241 20.56 27.50 -33.27
CA ASP A 241 21.51 26.38 -33.48
C ASP A 241 21.79 25.53 -32.21
N THR A 242 20.92 25.58 -31.20
CA THR A 242 21.05 24.74 -29.99
C THR A 242 21.06 23.26 -30.38
N PRO A 243 22.02 22.46 -29.89
CA PRO A 243 22.09 21.03 -30.23
C PRO A 243 20.77 20.30 -29.96
N PRO A 244 20.36 19.35 -30.82
CA PRO A 244 19.08 18.66 -30.69
C PRO A 244 18.83 18.03 -29.31
N ALA A 245 19.87 17.49 -28.67
CA ALA A 245 19.75 16.92 -27.33
C ALA A 245 19.31 17.94 -26.26
N ILE A 246 19.85 19.16 -26.32
CA ILE A 246 19.53 20.25 -25.40
C ILE A 246 18.12 20.77 -25.69
N ALA A 247 17.81 21.05 -26.96
CA ALA A 247 16.47 21.45 -27.38
C ALA A 247 15.41 20.42 -26.97
N GLY A 248 15.70 19.13 -27.19
CA GLY A 248 14.84 18.01 -26.80
C GLY A 248 14.63 17.91 -25.29
N ALA A 249 15.65 18.20 -24.48
CA ALA A 249 15.56 18.20 -23.02
C ALA A 249 14.72 19.37 -22.49
N LEU A 250 14.84 20.55 -23.10
CA LEU A 250 14.02 21.71 -22.79
C LEU A 250 12.54 21.45 -23.10
N VAL A 251 12.24 20.86 -24.27
CA VAL A 251 10.87 20.56 -24.68
C VAL A 251 10.23 19.47 -23.83
N SER A 252 10.94 18.38 -23.54
CA SER A 252 10.42 17.26 -22.74
C SER A 252 10.43 17.54 -21.23
N GLY A 253 11.17 18.58 -20.81
CA GLY A 253 11.35 18.98 -19.42
C GLY A 253 12.22 18.02 -18.61
N ARG A 254 12.93 17.08 -19.26
CA ARG A 254 13.80 16.08 -18.62
C ARG A 254 14.80 15.51 -19.63
N VAL A 255 15.84 14.84 -19.16
CA VAL A 255 16.78 14.14 -20.05
C VAL A 255 16.25 12.72 -20.38
N ILE A 256 15.94 12.46 -21.65
CA ILE A 256 15.42 11.17 -22.15
C ILE A 256 16.34 10.56 -23.21
N HIS A 257 16.11 9.30 -23.57
CA HIS A 257 17.03 8.54 -24.42
C HIS A 257 17.12 9.06 -25.86
N HIS A 258 15.99 9.49 -26.44
CA HIS A 258 15.91 9.97 -27.84
C HIS A 258 16.82 11.18 -28.12
N GLN A 259 17.19 11.94 -27.07
CA GLN A 259 18.08 13.08 -27.20
C GLN A 259 19.50 12.67 -27.59
N LEU A 260 19.96 11.50 -27.14
CA LEU A 260 21.30 11.01 -27.48
C LEU A 260 21.36 10.39 -28.87
N GLU A 261 20.27 9.74 -29.30
CA GLU A 261 20.10 9.33 -30.70
C GLU A 261 20.18 10.55 -31.63
N ALA A 262 19.48 11.63 -31.28
CA ALA A 262 19.57 12.88 -32.02
C ALA A 262 20.98 13.48 -32.03
N THR A 263 21.75 13.34 -30.94
CA THR A 263 23.17 13.73 -30.93
C THR A 263 24.00 12.93 -31.92
N LEU A 264 23.74 11.63 -32.11
CA LEU A 264 24.48 10.83 -33.10
C LEU A 264 24.23 11.34 -34.52
N ILE A 265 22.98 11.69 -34.83
CA ILE A 265 22.60 12.26 -36.13
C ILE A 265 23.24 13.65 -36.31
N ASP A 266 23.21 14.51 -35.29
CA ASP A 266 23.83 15.83 -35.30
C ASP A 266 25.36 15.76 -35.47
N LEU A 267 26.02 14.79 -34.82
CA LEU A 267 27.44 14.51 -35.01
C LEU A 267 27.75 14.00 -36.42
N ALA A 268 26.86 13.22 -37.01
CA ALA A 268 26.98 12.79 -38.40
C ALA A 268 26.82 13.96 -39.37
N GLN A 269 25.87 14.87 -39.14
CA GLN A 269 25.68 16.09 -39.92
C GLN A 269 26.90 17.01 -39.86
N ARG A 270 27.58 17.07 -38.71
CA ARG A 270 28.84 17.82 -38.54
C ARG A 270 30.08 17.11 -39.08
N GLY A 271 29.93 15.89 -39.61
CA GLY A 271 31.02 15.07 -40.15
C GLY A 271 31.95 14.47 -39.10
N ALA A 272 31.55 14.46 -37.82
CA ALA A 272 32.30 13.77 -36.76
C ALA A 272 32.18 12.25 -36.90
N LEU A 273 31.01 11.79 -37.34
CA LEU A 273 30.63 10.39 -37.53
C LEU A 273 30.06 10.23 -38.95
N ALA A 274 29.99 8.99 -39.44
CA ALA A 274 29.24 8.65 -40.63
C ALA A 274 28.33 7.45 -40.34
N ILE A 275 27.06 7.54 -40.76
CA ILE A 275 26.10 6.44 -40.69
C ILE A 275 26.11 5.75 -42.05
N GLU A 276 26.51 4.48 -42.10
CA GLU A 276 26.74 3.74 -43.34
C GLU A 276 26.03 2.38 -43.31
N PRO A 277 25.59 1.86 -44.47
CA PRO A 277 25.13 0.48 -44.59
C PRO A 277 26.26 -0.52 -44.26
N ALA A 278 25.96 -1.56 -43.49
CA ALA A 278 26.88 -2.67 -43.18
C ALA A 278 26.59 -3.95 -44.00
N GLY A 279 25.55 -3.92 -44.85
CA GLY A 279 25.05 -5.06 -45.63
C GLY A 279 23.86 -5.76 -44.95
N GLY A 280 23.06 -6.49 -45.72
CA GLY A 280 21.90 -7.22 -45.18
C GLY A 280 20.81 -6.35 -44.54
N GLY A 281 20.74 -5.06 -44.90
CA GLY A 281 19.81 -4.10 -44.31
C GLY A 281 20.21 -3.51 -42.98
N THR A 282 21.41 -3.80 -42.49
CA THR A 282 21.91 -3.30 -41.21
C THR A 282 22.72 -2.00 -41.37
N VAL A 283 22.72 -1.18 -40.32
CA VAL A 283 23.56 0.03 -40.24
C VAL A 283 24.78 -0.14 -39.33
N GLN A 284 25.83 0.63 -39.62
CA GLN A 284 26.99 0.78 -38.76
C GLN A 284 27.38 2.26 -38.64
N LEU A 285 28.02 2.61 -37.53
CA LEU A 285 28.60 3.94 -37.32
C LEU A 285 30.11 3.89 -37.56
N ARG A 286 30.62 4.83 -38.35
CA ARG A 286 32.05 5.04 -38.54
C ARG A 286 32.49 6.32 -37.84
N LEU A 287 33.55 6.22 -37.04
CA LEU A 287 34.22 7.36 -36.42
C LEU A 287 35.07 8.07 -37.48
N VAL A 288 34.85 9.37 -37.70
CA VAL A 288 35.50 10.13 -38.78
C VAL A 288 36.46 11.18 -38.21
N ASP A 289 35.96 12.13 -37.44
CA ASP A 289 36.74 13.28 -36.98
C ASP A 289 36.36 13.67 -35.54
N ARG A 290 37.25 13.32 -34.60
CA ARG A 290 37.09 13.66 -33.18
C ARG A 290 37.17 15.17 -32.91
N SER A 291 37.82 15.96 -33.77
CA SER A 291 37.99 17.41 -33.57
C SER A 291 36.66 18.19 -33.66
N ARG A 292 35.62 17.57 -34.24
CA ARG A 292 34.27 18.13 -34.39
C ARG A 292 33.42 18.05 -33.13
N ILE A 293 33.91 17.34 -32.11
CA ILE A 293 33.26 17.20 -30.80
C ILE A 293 33.45 18.50 -30.02
N LYS A 294 32.35 19.15 -29.65
CA LYS A 294 32.36 20.47 -28.99
C LYS A 294 31.89 20.41 -27.55
N ALA A 295 30.93 19.54 -27.23
CA ALA A 295 30.30 19.51 -25.91
C ALA A 295 30.74 18.32 -25.04
N PRO A 296 30.73 18.45 -23.70
CA PRO A 296 31.10 17.35 -22.79
C PRO A 296 30.26 16.08 -22.98
N PHE A 297 28.96 16.21 -23.24
CA PHE A 297 28.09 15.06 -23.47
C PHE A 297 28.38 14.36 -24.81
N GLU A 298 28.82 15.11 -25.83
CA GLU A 298 29.27 14.55 -27.11
C GLU A 298 30.55 13.75 -26.92
N LEU A 299 31.48 14.25 -26.11
CA LEU A 299 32.71 13.54 -25.75
C LEU A 299 32.41 12.25 -24.98
N ALA A 300 31.45 12.29 -24.07
CA ALA A 300 31.00 11.10 -23.35
C ALA A 300 30.38 10.04 -24.29
N LEU A 301 29.63 10.46 -25.31
CA LEU A 301 29.15 9.55 -26.35
C LEU A 301 30.30 9.02 -27.21
N TRP A 302 31.18 9.89 -27.69
CA TRP A 302 32.34 9.53 -28.51
C TRP A 302 33.20 8.46 -27.84
N THR A 303 33.56 8.67 -26.56
CA THR A 303 34.37 7.71 -25.80
C THR A 303 33.70 6.34 -25.66
N SER A 304 32.36 6.29 -25.54
CA SER A 304 31.63 5.03 -25.54
C SER A 304 31.67 4.32 -26.90
N LEU A 305 31.56 5.08 -28.00
CA LEU A 305 31.65 4.55 -29.36
C LEU A 305 33.08 4.07 -29.69
N GLU A 306 34.10 4.81 -29.27
CA GLU A 306 35.51 4.45 -29.46
C GLU A 306 35.83 3.12 -28.78
N LEU A 307 35.37 2.94 -27.53
CA LEU A 307 35.49 1.67 -26.81
C LEU A 307 34.74 0.53 -27.51
N ALA A 308 33.52 0.80 -27.98
CA ALA A 308 32.72 -0.17 -28.71
C ALA A 308 33.31 -0.57 -30.07
N SER A 309 34.05 0.33 -30.71
CA SER A 309 34.70 0.07 -32.01
C SER A 309 35.87 -0.92 -31.94
N ARG A 310 36.34 -1.27 -30.73
CA ARG A 310 37.50 -2.16 -30.50
C ARG A 310 38.74 -1.79 -31.32
N GLY A 311 38.95 -0.49 -31.56
CA GLY A 311 40.08 0.05 -32.32
C GLY A 311 39.93 0.03 -33.85
N THR A 312 38.82 -0.48 -34.38
CA THR A 312 38.55 -0.49 -35.83
C THR A 312 37.99 0.83 -36.37
N GLY A 313 37.51 1.71 -35.48
CA GLY A 313 36.81 2.94 -35.85
C GLY A 313 35.41 2.70 -36.43
N VAL A 314 34.92 1.45 -36.42
CA VAL A 314 33.57 1.09 -36.89
C VAL A 314 32.80 0.42 -35.74
N VAL A 315 31.56 0.84 -35.53
CA VAL A 315 30.65 0.31 -34.52
C VAL A 315 29.46 -0.37 -35.22
N PRO A 316 29.34 -1.71 -35.13
CA PRO A 316 28.22 -2.44 -35.72
C PRO A 316 26.87 -2.09 -35.07
N GLY A 317 25.78 -2.21 -35.85
CA GLY A 317 24.40 -1.98 -35.39
C GLY A 317 24.00 -2.78 -34.15
N GLU A 318 24.42 -4.04 -34.07
CA GLU A 318 24.15 -4.93 -32.93
C GLU A 318 24.72 -4.36 -31.61
N VAL A 319 25.92 -3.77 -31.69
CA VAL A 319 26.60 -3.17 -30.53
C VAL A 319 25.97 -1.82 -30.15
N LEU A 320 25.39 -1.09 -31.11
CA LEU A 320 24.64 0.15 -30.84
C LEU A 320 23.45 -0.12 -29.91
N GLY A 321 22.80 -1.28 -30.09
CA GLY A 321 21.72 -1.76 -29.22
C GLY A 321 22.13 -2.09 -27.79
N GLU A 322 23.42 -2.18 -27.48
CA GLU A 322 23.94 -2.38 -26.11
C GLU A 322 24.55 -1.10 -25.51
N LEU A 323 24.95 -0.17 -26.38
CA LEU A 323 25.62 1.09 -26.02
C LEU A 323 24.77 1.99 -25.10
N TRP A 324 23.44 1.87 -25.14
CA TRP A 324 22.53 2.56 -24.23
C TRP A 324 22.86 2.36 -22.74
N ARG A 325 23.46 1.22 -22.36
CA ARG A 325 23.87 0.92 -20.98
C ARG A 325 24.98 1.88 -20.50
N PHE A 326 25.79 2.37 -21.43
CA PHE A 326 26.93 3.26 -21.16
C PHE A 326 26.59 4.74 -21.31
N TRP A 327 25.43 5.05 -21.91
CA TRP A 327 24.94 6.43 -22.11
C TRP A 327 24.52 7.14 -20.81
N GLY A 328 24.65 6.49 -19.64
CA GLY A 328 24.46 7.13 -18.34
C GLY A 328 25.33 8.38 -18.16
N ARG A 329 26.60 8.32 -18.59
CA ARG A 329 27.53 9.47 -18.50
C ARG A 329 27.10 10.61 -19.41
N ALA A 330 26.80 10.34 -20.68
CA ALA A 330 26.35 11.37 -21.62
C ALA A 330 25.07 12.08 -21.14
N ARG A 331 24.10 11.35 -20.59
CA ARG A 331 22.90 11.95 -19.99
C ARG A 331 23.20 12.82 -18.77
N ALA A 332 24.15 12.39 -17.93
CA ALA A 332 24.59 13.17 -16.78
C ALA A 332 25.25 14.49 -17.22
N GLU A 333 26.04 14.47 -18.30
CA GLU A 333 26.66 15.67 -18.87
C GLU A 333 25.63 16.63 -19.50
N VAL A 334 24.63 16.12 -20.24
CA VAL A 334 23.52 16.95 -20.74
C VAL A 334 22.81 17.64 -19.58
N ARG A 335 22.51 16.89 -18.51
CA ARG A 335 21.90 17.44 -17.30
C ARG A 335 22.79 18.49 -16.64
N SER A 336 24.07 18.18 -16.45
CA SER A 336 25.07 19.07 -15.84
C SER A 336 25.14 20.41 -16.59
N GLN A 337 25.15 20.38 -17.93
CA GLN A 337 25.15 21.58 -18.75
C GLN A 337 23.86 22.40 -18.61
N LEU A 338 22.69 21.74 -18.56
CA LEU A 338 21.40 22.39 -18.34
C LEU A 338 21.29 23.01 -16.94
N GLU A 339 21.87 22.37 -15.93
CA GLU A 339 21.94 22.89 -14.56
C GLU A 339 22.91 24.07 -14.46
N ALA A 340 24.08 23.98 -15.09
CA ALA A 340 25.09 25.04 -15.13
C ALA A 340 24.58 26.30 -15.84
N SER A 341 23.74 26.14 -16.85
CA SER A 341 23.06 27.25 -17.56
C SER A 341 21.82 27.77 -16.84
N GLY A 342 21.45 27.21 -15.69
CA GLY A 342 20.27 27.61 -14.90
C GLY A 342 18.93 27.25 -15.57
N LEU A 343 18.94 26.42 -16.61
CA LEU A 343 17.75 25.96 -17.32
C LEU A 343 17.08 24.79 -16.61
N PHE A 344 17.88 23.98 -15.90
CA PHE A 344 17.44 22.87 -15.06
C PHE A 344 17.77 23.12 -13.60
N ASP A 345 16.97 22.49 -12.75
CA ASP A 345 17.03 22.59 -11.30
C ASP A 345 18.10 21.64 -10.72
N ARG A 346 19.22 22.20 -10.27
CA ARG A 346 20.45 21.50 -9.81
C ARG A 346 20.24 20.50 -8.67
N GLU A 347 19.14 20.60 -7.93
CA GLU A 347 18.90 19.72 -6.79
C GLU A 347 17.53 19.03 -6.82
N GLY A 348 16.79 19.12 -7.93
CA GLY A 348 15.39 18.70 -7.93
C GLY A 348 14.60 19.45 -6.86
N ILE A 349 14.78 20.78 -6.76
CA ILE A 349 13.95 21.67 -5.93
C ILE A 349 12.46 21.41 -6.25
N SER A 350 12.13 21.02 -7.49
CA SER A 350 10.81 20.52 -7.90
C SER A 350 10.27 19.40 -7.03
N ARG A 351 11.13 18.49 -6.60
CA ARG A 351 10.78 17.28 -5.84
C ARG A 351 11.15 17.40 -4.36
N ARG A 352 11.79 18.49 -3.91
CA ARG A 352 12.13 18.74 -2.49
C ARG A 352 10.94 18.60 -1.53
N PRO A 353 9.78 19.24 -1.74
CA PRO A 353 8.64 19.09 -0.83
C PRO A 353 8.17 17.64 -0.71
N VAL A 354 8.13 16.88 -1.81
CA VAL A 354 7.79 15.45 -1.77
C VAL A 354 8.86 14.65 -1.02
N ARG A 355 10.16 14.91 -1.24
CA ARG A 355 11.25 14.24 -0.50
C ARG A 355 11.21 14.54 0.99
N LEU A 356 10.97 15.80 1.39
CA LEU A 356 10.82 16.17 2.79
C LEU A 356 9.59 15.51 3.43
N ALA A 357 8.47 15.47 2.72
CA ALA A 357 7.27 14.79 3.19
C ALA A 357 7.49 13.27 3.34
N MET A 358 8.26 12.64 2.45
CA MET A 358 8.67 11.23 2.56
C MET A 358 9.49 10.94 3.82
N VAL A 359 10.38 11.85 4.23
CA VAL A 359 11.18 11.70 5.47
C VAL A 359 10.28 11.61 6.70
N VAL A 360 9.10 12.23 6.68
CA VAL A 360 8.10 12.16 7.76
C VAL A 360 7.17 10.95 7.60
N ALA A 361 6.71 10.68 6.37
CA ALA A 361 5.74 9.62 6.11
C ALA A 361 6.28 8.21 6.36
N VAL A 362 7.56 7.94 6.06
CA VAL A 362 8.17 6.62 6.24
C VAL A 362 8.26 6.21 7.72
N PRO A 363 8.77 7.04 8.65
CA PRO A 363 8.73 6.73 10.08
C PRO A 363 7.31 6.51 10.62
N VAL A 364 6.34 7.31 10.19
CA VAL A 364 4.94 7.14 10.62
C VAL A 364 4.39 5.81 10.12
N PHE A 365 4.65 5.44 8.87
CA PHE A 365 4.28 4.14 8.32
C PHE A 365 4.89 2.98 9.13
N LEU A 366 6.17 3.05 9.47
CA LEU A 366 6.85 2.03 10.28
C LEU A 366 6.28 1.96 11.71
N ALA A 367 5.97 3.10 12.32
CA ALA A 367 5.38 3.16 13.66
C ALA A 367 3.97 2.53 13.69
N VAL A 368 3.16 2.73 12.65
CA VAL A 368 1.84 2.10 12.51
C VAL A 368 1.97 0.58 12.42
N ILE A 369 2.87 0.07 11.56
CA ILE A 369 3.13 -1.37 11.43
C ILE A 369 3.60 -1.97 12.77
N ALA A 370 4.49 -1.29 13.48
CA ALA A 370 5.00 -1.76 14.78
C ALA A 370 3.94 -1.74 15.89
N ALA A 371 3.06 -0.75 15.93
CA ALA A 371 1.97 -0.69 16.90
C ALA A 371 0.95 -1.82 16.67
N GLU A 372 0.73 -2.20 15.41
CA GLU A 372 -0.23 -3.23 15.04
C GLU A 372 0.31 -4.65 15.24
N SER A 373 1.61 -4.89 15.01
CA SER A 373 2.22 -6.19 15.31
C SER A 373 2.19 -6.55 16.79
N VAL A 374 2.19 -5.54 17.68
CA VAL A 374 1.99 -5.70 19.12
C VAL A 374 0.51 -5.93 19.47
N ALA A 375 -0.41 -5.40 18.68
CA ALA A 375 -1.85 -5.42 18.99
C ALA A 375 -2.59 -6.67 18.47
N HIS A 376 -2.23 -7.21 17.30
CA HIS A 376 -2.94 -8.34 16.69
C HIS A 376 -2.01 -9.23 15.84
N GLY A 377 -2.16 -10.56 15.99
CA GLY A 377 -1.56 -11.54 15.10
C GLY A 377 -2.27 -11.56 13.74
N SER A 378 -1.63 -11.01 12.70
CA SER A 378 -1.76 -11.35 11.27
C SER A 378 -2.83 -10.71 10.35
N SER A 379 -3.67 -9.75 10.77
CA SER A 379 -4.53 -9.03 9.80
C SER A 379 -3.88 -7.74 9.31
N MET A 380 -3.70 -7.60 7.98
CA MET A 380 -3.07 -6.44 7.36
C MET A 380 -3.89 -5.17 7.61
N SER A 381 -3.22 -4.11 8.04
CA SER A 381 -3.89 -2.89 8.47
C SER A 381 -4.33 -1.99 7.33
N PHE A 382 -5.54 -1.45 7.49
CA PHE A 382 -6.08 -0.43 6.59
C PHE A 382 -5.24 0.86 6.63
N GLY A 383 -4.69 1.24 7.79
CA GLY A 383 -3.86 2.44 7.94
C GLY A 383 -2.57 2.40 7.09
N ALA A 384 -1.82 1.31 7.14
CA ALA A 384 -0.61 1.14 6.35
C ALA A 384 -0.90 1.26 4.84
N VAL A 385 -1.98 0.66 4.36
CA VAL A 385 -2.39 0.73 2.94
C VAL A 385 -2.69 2.17 2.51
N LEU A 386 -3.38 2.95 3.34
CA LEU A 386 -3.70 4.35 3.03
C LEU A 386 -2.46 5.23 2.90
N ILE A 387 -1.48 5.07 3.81
CA ILE A 387 -0.20 5.78 3.70
C ILE A 387 0.53 5.35 2.44
N ALA A 388 0.59 4.05 2.15
CA ALA A 388 1.25 3.52 0.96
C ALA A 388 0.64 4.09 -0.34
N LEU A 389 -0.69 4.18 -0.42
CA LEU A 389 -1.39 4.78 -1.57
C LEU A 389 -1.10 6.28 -1.70
N GLY A 390 -1.09 7.02 -0.58
CA GLY A 390 -0.75 8.44 -0.57
C GLY A 390 0.68 8.72 -1.02
N VAL A 391 1.63 7.92 -0.51
CA VAL A 391 3.04 7.93 -0.92
C VAL A 391 3.19 7.60 -2.40
N LEU A 392 2.55 6.51 -2.87
CA LEU A 392 2.60 6.10 -4.26
C LEU A 392 2.03 7.19 -5.19
N GLY A 393 0.88 7.76 -4.83
CA GLY A 393 0.27 8.87 -5.55
C GLY A 393 1.20 10.08 -5.62
N ALA A 394 1.82 10.45 -4.50
CA ALA A 394 2.80 11.53 -4.44
C ALA A 394 4.04 11.26 -5.32
N MET A 395 4.55 10.03 -5.31
CA MET A 395 5.68 9.61 -6.14
C MET A 395 5.34 9.66 -7.64
N LEU A 396 4.16 9.15 -8.02
CA LEU A 396 3.68 9.16 -9.41
C LEU A 396 3.48 10.59 -9.93
N LEU A 397 2.89 11.47 -9.12
CA LEU A 397 2.69 12.89 -9.46
C LEU A 397 4.04 13.62 -9.55
N SER A 398 4.93 13.41 -8.59
CA SER A 398 6.29 13.98 -8.55
C SER A 398 7.16 13.54 -9.73
N ALA A 399 7.04 12.28 -10.17
CA ALA A 399 7.75 11.76 -11.34
C ALA A 399 7.32 12.41 -12.67
N ARG A 400 6.16 13.07 -12.69
CA ARG A 400 5.67 13.83 -13.85
C ARG A 400 6.05 15.31 -13.82
N VAL A 401 6.64 15.79 -12.73
CA VAL A 401 7.09 17.19 -12.61
C VAL A 401 8.33 17.42 -13.49
N PRO A 402 8.30 18.42 -14.41
CA PRO A 402 9.46 18.83 -15.19
C PRO A 402 10.63 19.30 -14.31
N GLU A 403 11.85 19.04 -14.77
CA GLU A 403 13.11 19.48 -14.13
C GLU A 403 13.53 20.90 -14.58
N THR A 404 12.81 21.49 -15.54
CA THR A 404 13.06 22.83 -16.07
C THR A 404 12.72 23.93 -15.07
N THR A 405 13.59 24.93 -14.96
CA THR A 405 13.36 26.19 -14.24
C THR A 405 12.41 27.11 -15.02
N PRO A 406 11.91 28.22 -14.45
CA PRO A 406 11.15 29.21 -15.20
C PRO A 406 11.88 29.75 -16.44
N LEU A 407 13.20 29.94 -16.34
CA LEU A 407 14.05 30.33 -17.48
C LEU A 407 14.13 29.22 -18.53
N GLY A 408 14.29 27.96 -18.10
CA GLY A 408 14.23 26.81 -18.99
C GLY A 408 12.87 26.69 -19.71
N GLN A 409 11.77 27.01 -19.02
CA GLN A 409 10.43 27.01 -19.61
C GLN A 409 10.25 28.10 -20.65
N SER A 410 10.79 29.32 -20.44
CA SER A 410 10.73 30.38 -21.46
C SER A 410 11.56 30.03 -22.69
N MET A 411 12.75 29.46 -22.50
CA MET A 411 13.58 28.98 -23.62
C MET A 411 12.96 27.79 -24.36
N ALA A 412 12.14 26.98 -23.68
CA ALA A 412 11.44 25.87 -24.33
C ALA A 412 10.28 26.32 -25.25
N VAL A 413 9.77 27.55 -25.14
CA VAL A 413 8.57 27.98 -25.90
C VAL A 413 8.80 27.96 -27.42
N PRO A 414 9.86 28.57 -27.99
CA PRO A 414 10.12 28.51 -29.42
C PRO A 414 10.31 27.06 -29.91
N TRP A 415 11.00 26.23 -29.13
CA TRP A 415 11.23 24.83 -29.45
C TRP A 415 9.95 23.97 -29.42
N ARG A 416 9.01 24.28 -28.53
CA ARG A 416 7.66 23.67 -28.57
C ARG A 416 6.94 24.08 -29.85
N GLY A 417 7.11 25.33 -30.31
CA GLY A 417 6.50 25.80 -31.56
C GLY A 417 7.06 25.09 -32.78
N TYR A 418 8.37 24.86 -32.76
CA TYR A 418 9.03 24.06 -33.77
C TYR A 418 8.55 22.60 -33.76
N LYS A 419 8.44 21.97 -32.58
CA LYS A 419 7.85 20.63 -32.44
C LYS A 419 6.43 20.55 -32.99
N GLU A 420 5.55 21.47 -32.60
CA GLU A 420 4.16 21.50 -33.09
C GLU A 420 4.10 21.77 -34.60
N GLY A 421 5.01 22.59 -35.14
CA GLY A 421 5.14 22.82 -36.58
C GLY A 421 5.58 21.58 -37.35
N ILE A 422 6.55 20.82 -36.84
CA ILE A 422 6.95 19.51 -37.40
C ILE A 422 5.76 18.55 -37.41
N VAL A 423 5.02 18.45 -36.30
CA VAL A 423 3.84 17.60 -36.19
C VAL A 423 2.74 18.06 -37.14
N ALA A 424 2.50 19.35 -37.27
CA ALA A 424 1.52 19.90 -38.21
C ALA A 424 1.90 19.61 -39.67
N ALA A 425 3.17 19.78 -40.03
CA ALA A 425 3.69 19.49 -41.37
C ALA A 425 3.64 18.00 -41.72
N ALA A 426 3.70 17.11 -40.71
CA ALA A 426 3.47 15.68 -40.93
C ALA A 426 2.06 15.36 -41.46
N TYR A 427 1.06 16.19 -41.11
CA TYR A 427 -0.33 16.03 -41.55
C TYR A 427 -0.71 16.92 -42.74
N ASN A 428 -0.05 18.08 -42.90
CA ASN A 428 -0.34 19.03 -43.97
C ASN A 428 0.79 19.06 -45.02
N ARG A 429 0.50 18.47 -46.19
CA ARG A 429 1.46 18.36 -47.31
C ARG A 429 1.86 19.69 -47.94
N SER A 430 1.12 20.77 -47.71
CA SER A 430 1.48 22.09 -48.25
C SER A 430 2.47 22.84 -47.34
N ALA A 431 2.76 22.32 -46.15
CA ALA A 431 3.73 22.94 -45.25
C ALA A 431 5.15 22.58 -45.71
N GLU A 432 5.95 23.60 -46.02
CA GLU A 432 7.36 23.43 -46.33
C GLU A 432 8.11 23.00 -45.06
N LEU A 433 8.66 21.78 -45.10
CA LEU A 433 9.46 21.20 -44.02
C LEU A 433 10.76 20.65 -44.62
N ASP A 434 11.88 21.24 -44.22
CA ASP A 434 13.19 20.69 -44.51
C ASP A 434 13.43 19.45 -43.63
N LEU A 435 13.43 18.26 -44.24
CA LEU A 435 13.64 17.00 -43.54
C LEU A 435 15.06 16.84 -43.03
N ASP A 436 16.06 17.39 -43.71
CA ASP A 436 17.46 17.32 -43.30
C ASP A 436 17.69 18.09 -42.00
N GLU A 437 17.06 19.27 -41.88
CA GLU A 437 17.10 20.07 -40.67
C GLU A 437 16.17 19.52 -39.57
N ALA A 438 14.96 19.08 -39.93
CA ALA A 438 13.94 18.71 -38.94
C ALA A 438 14.15 17.32 -38.29
N LEU A 439 14.75 16.37 -39.00
CA LEU A 439 14.81 14.98 -38.55
C LEU A 439 15.58 14.79 -37.21
N PRO A 440 16.77 15.39 -36.98
CA PRO A 440 17.44 15.29 -35.68
C PRO A 440 16.58 15.84 -34.53
N TYR A 441 15.87 16.94 -34.75
CA TYR A 441 15.00 17.54 -33.73
C TYR A 441 13.71 16.73 -33.52
N ALA A 442 13.13 16.16 -34.59
CA ALA A 442 11.96 15.29 -34.49
C ALA A 442 12.27 14.04 -33.64
N VAL A 443 13.48 13.48 -33.78
CA VAL A 443 14.00 12.42 -32.92
C VAL A 443 14.16 12.93 -31.49
N ALA A 444 14.84 14.06 -31.27
CA ALA A 444 15.05 14.63 -29.94
C ALA A 444 13.75 14.93 -29.17
N PHE A 445 12.70 15.36 -29.88
CA PHE A 445 11.37 15.62 -29.34
C PHE A 445 10.50 14.38 -29.16
N GLY A 446 10.92 13.23 -29.70
CA GLY A 446 10.15 11.98 -29.70
C GLY A 446 8.90 12.03 -30.58
N VAL A 447 8.94 12.77 -31.68
CA VAL A 447 7.82 12.89 -32.65
C VAL A 447 8.15 12.36 -34.04
N VAL A 448 9.33 11.74 -34.21
CA VAL A 448 9.76 11.20 -35.51
C VAL A 448 8.79 10.16 -36.09
N ASP A 449 8.09 9.39 -35.24
CA ASP A 449 7.06 8.44 -35.68
C ASP A 449 5.91 9.14 -36.44
N LYS A 450 5.68 10.44 -36.20
CA LYS A 450 4.70 11.23 -36.96
C LYS A 450 5.17 11.53 -38.38
N LEU A 451 6.48 11.62 -38.59
CA LEU A 451 7.10 11.85 -39.89
C LEU A 451 7.32 10.55 -40.68
N ASP A 452 7.05 9.36 -40.12
CA ASP A 452 7.34 8.06 -40.76
C ASP A 452 6.86 7.97 -42.21
N LYS A 453 5.60 8.36 -42.45
CA LYS A 453 5.01 8.39 -43.79
C LYS A 453 5.74 9.38 -44.71
N HIS A 454 6.06 10.56 -44.20
CA HIS A 454 6.74 11.61 -44.96
C HIS A 454 8.17 11.19 -45.34
N ILE A 455 8.90 10.57 -44.40
CA ILE A 455 10.25 10.02 -44.61
C ILE A 455 10.20 8.89 -45.65
N ARG A 456 9.22 7.99 -45.55
CA ARG A 456 9.04 6.89 -46.51
C ARG A 456 8.75 7.40 -47.92
N GLU A 457 7.82 8.34 -48.07
CA GLU A 457 7.47 8.95 -49.36
C GLU A 457 8.65 9.73 -49.95
N ALA A 458 9.38 10.51 -49.14
CA ALA A 458 10.55 11.24 -49.57
C ALA A 458 11.70 10.30 -50.00
N SER A 459 11.96 9.26 -49.21
CA SER A 459 12.95 8.21 -49.51
C SER A 459 12.63 7.49 -50.83
N ALA A 460 11.36 7.12 -51.04
CA ALA A 460 10.91 6.52 -52.30
C ALA A 460 11.04 7.48 -53.50
N ALA A 461 10.97 8.79 -53.26
CA ALA A 461 11.23 9.83 -54.25
C ALA A 461 12.74 10.12 -54.46
N GLY A 462 13.63 9.39 -53.77
CA GLY A 462 15.08 9.52 -53.90
C GLY A 462 15.73 10.52 -52.94
N TRP A 463 14.99 11.08 -51.99
CA TRP A 463 15.59 11.87 -50.92
C TRP A 463 16.41 10.97 -50.00
N GLN A 464 17.60 11.43 -49.66
CA GLN A 464 18.45 10.83 -48.64
C GLN A 464 19.06 11.97 -47.84
N PRO A 465 19.16 11.83 -46.50
CA PRO A 465 19.71 12.91 -45.73
C PRO A 465 21.21 13.04 -45.93
N LEU A 466 21.73 14.26 -45.86
CA LEU A 466 23.14 14.57 -46.12
C LEU A 466 24.12 13.83 -45.19
N TRP A 467 23.67 13.48 -44.00
CA TRP A 467 24.46 12.76 -42.99
C TRP A 467 24.50 11.24 -43.21
N PHE A 468 23.65 10.70 -44.08
CA PHE A 468 23.60 9.26 -44.38
C PHE A 468 24.42 8.94 -45.63
N ASN A 469 25.48 8.15 -45.47
CA ASN A 469 26.40 7.89 -46.57
C ASN A 469 26.08 6.57 -47.29
N MET A 470 25.25 6.66 -48.32
CA MET A 470 24.82 5.51 -49.13
C MET A 470 25.84 5.07 -50.20
N THR A 471 26.94 5.81 -50.36
CA THR A 471 27.92 5.57 -51.46
C THR A 471 28.73 4.28 -51.34
N ARG A 472 28.77 3.64 -50.15
CA ARG A 472 29.44 2.36 -49.88
C ARG A 472 28.52 1.14 -50.00
N ARG A 473 27.64 1.14 -50.99
CA ARG A 473 26.73 0.01 -51.25
C ARG A 473 27.54 -1.23 -51.69
N SER A 474 27.41 -2.37 -51.00
CA SER A 474 27.71 -3.67 -51.61
C SER A 474 26.48 -4.12 -52.40
N SER A 475 26.58 -4.04 -53.74
CA SER A 475 25.71 -4.72 -54.73
C SER A 475 24.18 -4.73 -54.51
N SER A 476 23.49 -3.79 -55.18
CA SER A 476 22.21 -3.94 -55.92
C SER A 476 21.11 -4.89 -55.41
N SER A 477 20.35 -4.48 -54.39
CA SER A 477 18.99 -4.96 -54.17
C SER A 477 18.00 -3.80 -54.40
N SER A 478 17.04 -4.00 -55.32
CA SER A 478 15.99 -3.03 -55.65
C SER A 478 14.94 -3.03 -54.53
N GLY A 479 15.23 -2.30 -53.45
CA GLY A 479 14.37 -2.22 -52.26
C GLY A 479 15.03 -1.52 -51.07
N ASP A 480 16.35 -1.37 -51.09
CA ASP A 480 17.13 -0.75 -50.02
C ASP A 480 17.20 0.78 -50.21
N ASP A 481 16.12 1.48 -49.88
CA ASP A 481 16.09 2.94 -49.82
C ASP A 481 16.54 3.48 -48.44
N PHE A 482 16.69 4.79 -48.29
CA PHE A 482 17.09 5.38 -46.99
C PHE A 482 16.16 4.94 -45.86
N TYR A 483 14.86 4.90 -46.13
CA TYR A 483 13.84 4.56 -45.14
C TYR A 483 14.03 3.16 -44.54
N TYR A 484 14.48 2.19 -45.33
CA TYR A 484 14.80 0.86 -44.84
C TYR A 484 15.93 0.88 -43.79
N TYR A 485 17.05 1.53 -44.09
CA TYR A 485 18.17 1.66 -43.15
C TYR A 485 17.85 2.57 -41.96
N TRP A 486 17.04 3.60 -42.17
CA TRP A 486 16.52 4.47 -41.12
C TRP A 486 15.79 3.67 -40.06
N GLN A 487 14.92 2.73 -40.46
CA GLN A 487 14.22 1.87 -39.51
C GLN A 487 15.17 1.00 -38.69
N ASP A 488 16.22 0.45 -39.30
CA ASP A 488 17.22 -0.34 -38.58
C ASP A 488 18.04 0.51 -37.59
N PHE A 489 18.53 1.67 -38.02
CA PHE A 489 19.20 2.63 -37.14
C PHE A 489 18.32 3.04 -35.95
N HIS A 490 17.06 3.35 -36.24
CA HIS A 490 16.12 3.81 -35.23
C HIS A 490 15.73 2.70 -34.24
N ARG A 491 15.63 1.45 -34.71
CA ARG A 491 15.37 0.29 -33.85
C ARG A 491 16.59 -0.08 -33.02
N SER A 492 17.79 -0.07 -33.60
CA SER A 492 19.04 -0.40 -32.89
C SER A 492 19.38 0.63 -31.81
N THR A 493 18.93 1.88 -31.95
CA THR A 493 19.12 2.93 -30.92
C THR A 493 18.01 2.97 -29.86
N ARG A 494 16.86 2.30 -30.11
CA ARG A 494 15.76 2.14 -29.14
C ARG A 494 15.96 0.86 -28.31
N ARG A 495 15.59 0.92 -27.02
CA ARG A 495 15.53 -0.27 -26.13
C ARG A 495 14.76 -1.39 -26.82
N SER A 496 15.29 -2.62 -26.82
CA SER A 496 14.46 -3.82 -26.82
C SER A 496 13.74 -3.88 -25.47
N SER A 497 12.61 -3.17 -25.35
CA SER A 497 11.74 -3.32 -24.19
C SER A 497 11.12 -4.71 -24.26
N SER A 498 11.56 -5.60 -23.38
CA SER A 498 10.74 -6.74 -22.99
C SER A 498 9.36 -6.23 -22.59
N SER A 499 8.35 -6.79 -23.25
CA SER A 499 6.93 -6.57 -23.01
C SER A 499 6.58 -6.69 -21.53
N SER A 500 6.05 -5.62 -20.95
CA SER A 500 5.15 -5.67 -19.79
C SER A 500 4.13 -4.53 -19.90
N SER A 501 3.30 -4.64 -20.94
CA SER A 501 2.00 -4.01 -21.00
C SER A 501 0.96 -5.05 -20.58
N SER A 502 0.44 -4.95 -19.38
CA SER A 502 -0.93 -5.37 -19.09
C SER A 502 -1.59 -4.35 -18.18
N SER A 503 -2.40 -3.53 -18.82
CA SER A 503 -3.44 -2.69 -18.25
C SER A 503 -4.58 -3.55 -17.69
N SER A 504 -5.05 -3.14 -16.50
CA SER A 504 -6.44 -3.20 -16.02
C SER A 504 -7.24 -4.50 -16.18
N ASP A 505 -7.54 -5.14 -15.06
CA ASP A 505 -8.91 -5.57 -14.76
C ASP A 505 -9.18 -5.46 -13.25
N SER A 506 -10.03 -4.50 -12.91
CA SER A 506 -10.61 -4.29 -11.59
C SER A 506 -11.80 -5.23 -11.42
N ALA A 507 -11.67 -6.25 -10.59
CA ALA A 507 -12.79 -7.05 -10.11
C ALA A 507 -12.97 -6.79 -8.60
N SER A 508 -14.04 -6.07 -8.27
CA SER A 508 -14.59 -5.97 -6.93
C SER A 508 -15.36 -7.26 -6.60
N SER A 509 -14.99 -7.94 -5.52
CA SER A 509 -15.87 -8.92 -4.85
C SER A 509 -15.79 -8.72 -3.34
N GLY A 510 -16.97 -8.57 -2.73
CA GLY A 510 -17.16 -8.38 -1.29
C GLY A 510 -17.57 -9.66 -0.55
N GLY A 511 -17.71 -9.51 0.78
CA GLY A 511 -18.16 -10.51 1.78
C GLY A 511 -17.00 -10.98 2.66
N GLY A 512 -16.95 -10.84 3.99
CA GLY A 512 -17.94 -11.00 5.07
C GLY A 512 -17.51 -12.23 5.89
N GLY A 513 -16.88 -12.14 7.06
CA GLY A 513 -17.46 -12.09 8.41
C GLY A 513 -16.58 -12.94 9.37
N ALA A 514 -16.49 -12.60 10.67
CA ALA A 514 -15.58 -13.24 11.62
C ALA A 514 -16.34 -13.77 12.87
N GLY A 515 -15.91 -14.92 13.38
CA GLY A 515 -16.30 -15.52 14.66
C GLY A 515 -15.32 -16.62 15.05
N GLY A 516 -14.97 -16.74 16.34
CA GLY A 516 -14.01 -17.74 16.84
C GLY A 516 -14.68 -18.76 17.77
N ARG A 517 -14.38 -20.05 17.57
CA ARG A 517 -14.73 -21.20 18.41
C ARG A 517 -13.43 -21.86 18.86
N PHE A 518 -13.45 -22.56 20.00
CA PHE A 518 -12.71 -23.81 20.08
C PHE A 518 -13.69 -24.94 19.76
#